data_AF-A0A3E2MW64-F1
#
_entry.id   AF-A0A3E2MW64-F1
#
_cell.length_a   1.000
_cell.length_b   1.000
_cell.length_c   1.000
_cell.angle_alpha   90.00
_cell.angle_beta   90.00
_cell.angle_gamma   90.00
#
_symmetry.space_group_name_H-M   'P 1'
#
loop_
_entity.id
_entity.type
_entity.pdbx_description
1 polymer ?
#
loop_
_entity_poly.entity_id
_entity_poly.type
_entity_poly.pdbx_seq_one_letter_code
_entity_poly.pdbx_strand_id
1 'polypeptide(L)'
;MTVHSCLAGPACRNSTDRQGATTITPNTLCPACNTHITNAIRQLPNDWAQLRNALGERSSTTGTKIRSTPTPAIPISTRREALMAAIVDMTDRAAAIVSNQLHTGQPATYHGRGIPKHPEHTVRVSVALVEPNINLLAQAPAEPMLIWAKPRRCHIHTRLIAAADDALTAATTPAATEKAYKRIGRAHAIAGVCDDCNGWGNYGQAREQAEMTGAKLLLELVDLHNQSRAELGHTRLRHTYPMPCPRCGARVGRDDGQTIITCDNRDTCRASWTEREYQFLAGLITRERLDMEILKWLLAEAYARLDDVQARISKITAADTATLTLPGAAEIIVEAVRQATNGHQTPAERAIATDRKATQERQTADDNWAWRNETPYRPPKRKPRKATRQAGPPIEELVNPEQATNACQQCNLVHRGECA
;
A
#
# COMPACT_ATOMS: atom_id res chain seq x y z
N MET A 1 30.06 -29.69 15.56
CA MET A 1 29.39 -28.46 15.06
C MET A 1 28.52 -27.93 16.18
N THR A 2 28.84 -26.77 16.75
CA THR A 2 27.99 -26.13 17.76
C THR A 2 26.76 -25.58 17.06
N VAL A 3 25.58 -26.06 17.46
CA VAL A 3 24.30 -25.60 16.92
C VAL A 3 23.90 -24.37 17.71
N HIS A 4 23.73 -23.23 17.04
CA HIS A 4 23.27 -21.98 17.64
C HIS A 4 21.79 -21.76 17.32
N SER A 5 21.08 -20.96 18.11
CA SER A 5 19.67 -20.61 17.88
C SER A 5 19.54 -19.17 17.37
N CYS A 6 18.56 -18.95 16.50
CA CYS A 6 18.23 -17.63 15.95
C CYS A 6 18.01 -16.57 17.05
N LEU A 7 18.61 -15.39 16.87
CA LEU A 7 18.47 -14.24 17.78
C LEU A 7 17.03 -13.78 18.03
N ALA A 8 16.12 -14.04 17.09
CA ALA A 8 14.70 -13.72 17.26
C ALA A 8 14.02 -14.61 18.34
N GLY A 9 14.67 -15.70 18.77
CA GLY A 9 14.19 -16.60 19.81
C GLY A 9 12.77 -17.11 19.53
N PRO A 10 11.80 -16.88 20.44
CA PRO A 10 10.42 -17.34 20.26
C PRO A 10 9.65 -16.61 19.15
N ALA A 11 10.12 -15.43 18.72
CA ALA A 11 9.56 -14.71 17.58
C ALA A 11 10.12 -15.18 16.23
N CYS A 12 10.97 -16.22 16.22
CA CYS A 12 11.56 -16.75 15.01
C CYS A 12 10.50 -17.39 14.11
N ARG A 13 10.43 -16.97 12.84
CA ARG A 13 9.46 -17.51 11.86
C ARG A 13 9.63 -18.99 11.53
N ASN A 14 10.85 -19.50 11.66
CA ASN A 14 11.16 -20.92 11.47
C ASN A 14 11.38 -21.64 12.81
N SER A 15 10.83 -21.11 13.92
CA SER A 15 10.97 -21.77 15.22
C SER A 15 10.34 -23.15 15.22
N THR A 16 11.01 -24.12 15.82
CA THR A 16 10.41 -25.39 16.25
C THR A 16 10.26 -25.31 17.77
N ASP A 17 9.08 -25.63 18.29
CA ASP A 17 8.78 -25.60 19.74
C ASP A 17 9.09 -24.26 20.46
N ARG A 18 8.86 -23.12 19.80
CA ARG A 18 9.19 -21.76 20.29
C ARG A 18 10.67 -21.53 20.61
N GLN A 19 11.54 -22.46 20.19
CA GLN A 19 12.98 -22.27 20.18
C GLN A 19 13.39 -21.73 18.81
N GLY A 20 14.28 -20.74 18.80
CA GLY A 20 14.74 -20.11 17.56
C GLY A 20 15.34 -21.14 16.61
N ALA A 21 15.12 -20.98 15.30
CA ALA A 21 15.67 -21.87 14.27
C ALA A 21 17.19 -22.00 14.41
N THR A 22 17.73 -23.15 14.05
CA THR A 22 19.17 -23.39 14.15
C THR A 22 19.95 -22.53 13.16
N THR A 23 21.04 -21.92 13.62
CA THR A 23 21.95 -21.09 12.83
C THR A 23 23.36 -21.67 12.86
N ILE A 24 24.10 -21.47 11.75
CA ILE A 24 25.48 -21.92 11.61
C ILE A 24 26.41 -21.06 12.48
N THR A 25 26.12 -19.77 12.59
CA THR A 25 26.91 -18.79 13.35
C THR A 25 26.19 -18.40 14.64
N PRO A 26 26.94 -18.15 15.74
CA PRO A 26 26.38 -17.60 16.96
C PRO A 26 25.89 -16.17 16.73
N ASN A 27 24.87 -15.75 17.50
CA ASN A 27 24.35 -14.37 17.49
C ASN A 27 23.97 -13.87 16.08
N THR A 28 23.28 -14.69 15.30
CA THR A 28 22.74 -14.30 14.00
C THR A 28 21.25 -14.61 13.88
N LEU A 29 20.60 -13.89 12.96
CA LEU A 29 19.22 -14.18 12.55
C LEU A 29 19.22 -15.28 11.50
N CYS A 30 18.23 -16.18 11.54
CA CYS A 30 18.04 -17.15 10.46
C CYS A 30 17.64 -16.43 9.16
N PRO A 31 17.89 -17.01 7.97
CA PRO A 31 17.61 -16.36 6.69
C PRO A 31 16.16 -15.88 6.55
N ALA A 32 15.19 -16.66 7.05
CA ALA A 32 13.78 -16.28 7.02
C ALA A 32 13.47 -15.05 7.89
N CYS A 33 14.05 -14.96 9.09
CA CYS A 33 13.88 -13.81 9.97
C CYS A 33 14.57 -12.58 9.40
N ASN A 34 15.79 -12.72 8.87
CA ASN A 34 16.52 -11.61 8.27
C ASN A 34 15.73 -11.01 7.08
N THR A 35 15.25 -11.84 6.15
CA THR A 35 14.42 -11.39 5.02
C THR A 35 13.14 -10.71 5.49
N HIS A 36 12.47 -11.27 6.51
CA HIS A 36 11.24 -10.66 7.03
C HIS A 36 11.48 -9.30 7.68
N ILE A 37 12.47 -9.19 8.57
CA ILE A 37 12.83 -7.95 9.26
C ILE A 37 13.27 -6.90 8.24
N THR A 38 14.08 -7.29 7.26
CA THR A 38 14.51 -6.40 6.16
C THR A 38 13.32 -5.83 5.40
N ASN A 39 12.38 -6.68 4.99
CA ASN A 39 11.19 -6.25 4.26
C ASN A 39 10.28 -5.35 5.11
N ALA A 40 10.11 -5.66 6.40
CA ALA A 40 9.33 -4.84 7.32
C ALA A 40 9.95 -3.45 7.51
N ILE A 41 11.26 -3.38 7.78
CA ILE A 41 11.99 -2.12 7.98
C ILE A 41 12.00 -1.27 6.71
N ARG A 42 12.27 -1.87 5.55
CA ARG A 42 12.20 -1.18 4.24
C ARG A 42 10.83 -0.53 4.00
N GLN A 43 9.76 -1.15 4.49
CA GLN A 43 8.39 -0.69 4.27
C GLN A 43 7.94 0.42 5.25
N LEU A 44 8.62 0.60 6.39
CA LEU A 44 8.27 1.59 7.42
C LEU A 44 8.09 3.03 6.91
N PRO A 45 8.93 3.58 6.01
CA PRO A 45 8.71 4.94 5.50
C PRO A 45 7.39 5.08 4.75
N ASN A 46 7.00 4.04 3.99
CA ASN A 46 5.73 4.00 3.28
C ASN A 46 4.55 3.86 4.24
N ASP A 47 4.69 3.06 5.30
CA ASP A 47 3.66 2.91 6.32
C ASP A 47 3.45 4.21 7.09
N TRP A 48 4.53 4.91 7.44
CA TRP A 48 4.47 6.23 8.06
C TRP A 48 3.77 7.25 7.15
N ALA A 49 4.09 7.28 5.85
CA ALA A 49 3.45 8.19 4.90
C ALA A 49 1.95 7.88 4.73
N GLN A 50 1.57 6.60 4.74
CA GLN A 50 0.17 6.18 4.71
C GLN A 50 -0.58 6.57 5.99
N LEU A 51 0.04 6.36 7.17
CA LEU A 51 -0.53 6.81 8.45
C LEU A 51 -0.77 8.33 8.43
N ARG A 52 0.19 9.10 7.92
CA ARG A 52 0.06 10.56 7.79
C ARG A 52 -1.11 10.96 6.90
N ASN A 53 -1.24 10.34 5.72
CA ASN A 53 -2.34 10.62 4.81
C ASN A 53 -3.69 10.24 5.45
N ALA A 54 -3.71 9.18 6.25
CA ALA A 54 -4.88 8.71 6.97
C ALA A 54 -5.19 9.51 8.26
N LEU A 55 -4.35 10.45 8.72
CA LEU A 55 -4.61 11.22 9.95
C LEU A 55 -5.92 12.00 9.88
N GLY A 56 -6.24 12.55 8.70
CA GLY A 56 -7.47 13.31 8.46
C GLY A 56 -8.70 12.46 8.16
N GLU A 57 -8.52 11.16 7.92
CA GLU A 57 -9.63 10.24 7.70
C GLU A 57 -10.24 9.87 9.05
N ARG A 58 -11.46 10.34 9.29
CA ARG A 58 -12.24 9.90 10.45
C ARG A 58 -12.42 8.39 10.32
N SER A 59 -11.98 7.64 11.34
CA SER A 59 -12.31 6.22 11.43
C SER A 59 -13.83 6.07 11.29
N SER A 60 -14.28 5.39 10.24
CA SER A 60 -15.67 4.99 10.08
C SER A 60 -15.95 3.86 11.08
N THR A 61 -15.87 4.17 12.37
CA THR A 61 -16.25 3.20 13.39
C THR A 61 -17.77 3.08 13.29
N THR A 62 -18.25 2.07 12.55
CA THR A 62 -19.60 1.51 12.59
C THR A 62 -19.85 0.78 13.92
N GLY A 63 -19.28 1.30 15.02
CA GLY A 63 -19.54 0.90 16.38
C GLY A 63 -20.49 1.92 17.01
N THR A 64 -21.43 1.43 17.82
CA THR A 64 -22.41 2.22 18.56
C THR A 64 -21.79 3.47 19.17
N LYS A 65 -22.33 4.64 18.81
CA LYS A 65 -21.91 5.95 19.31
C LYS A 65 -22.11 6.00 20.83
N ILE A 66 -21.04 5.76 21.60
CA ILE A 66 -21.05 5.89 23.07
C ILE A 66 -21.18 7.38 23.39
N ARG A 67 -22.31 7.76 23.98
CA ARG A 67 -22.79 9.15 24.11
C ARG A 67 -22.29 9.89 25.36
N SER A 68 -21.28 9.38 26.07
CA SER A 68 -21.08 9.76 27.48
C SER A 68 -19.66 10.05 27.96
N THR A 69 -18.69 10.36 27.09
CA THR A 69 -17.40 10.93 27.53
C THR A 69 -17.39 12.45 27.29
N PRO A 70 -17.21 13.30 28.33
CA PRO A 70 -17.19 14.77 28.21
C PRO A 70 -16.00 15.33 27.42
N THR A 71 -15.06 14.49 27.00
CA THR A 71 -13.92 14.89 26.18
C THR A 71 -14.38 15.19 24.75
N PRO A 72 -14.11 16.39 24.21
CA PRO A 72 -14.43 16.71 22.83
C PRO A 72 -13.79 15.68 21.90
N ALA A 73 -14.53 15.22 20.90
CA ALA A 73 -14.02 14.26 19.93
C ALA A 73 -12.79 14.87 19.24
N ILE A 74 -11.60 14.37 19.55
CA ILE A 74 -10.35 14.81 18.92
C ILE A 74 -10.52 14.53 17.41
N PRO A 75 -10.40 15.54 16.53
CA PRO A 75 -10.68 15.39 15.11
C PRO A 75 -9.63 14.57 14.35
N ILE A 76 -8.61 14.07 15.05
CA ILE A 76 -7.44 13.35 14.55
C ILE A 76 -7.35 12.02 15.29
N SER A 77 -6.95 10.95 14.60
CA SER A 77 -6.68 9.66 15.26
C SER A 77 -5.39 9.74 16.07
N THR A 78 -5.53 9.88 17.39
CA THR A 78 -4.40 9.91 18.35
C THR A 78 -3.55 8.64 18.28
N ARG A 79 -4.15 7.50 17.94
CA ARG A 79 -3.43 6.23 17.76
C ARG A 79 -2.50 6.25 16.55
N ARG A 80 -2.96 6.79 15.41
CA ARG A 80 -2.13 6.91 14.20
C ARG A 80 -0.97 7.89 14.43
N GLU A 81 -1.23 9.00 15.12
CA GLU A 81 -0.21 9.95 15.52
C GLU A 81 0.85 9.32 16.44
N ALA A 82 0.41 8.56 17.47
CA ALA A 82 1.31 7.87 18.37
C ALA A 82 2.21 6.85 17.64
N LEU A 83 1.64 6.07 16.70
CA LEU A 83 2.43 5.16 15.86
C LEU A 83 3.45 5.89 15.00
N MET A 84 3.06 7.02 14.38
CA MET A 84 3.99 7.85 13.61
C MET A 84 5.15 8.36 14.44
N ALA A 85 4.89 8.82 15.67
CA ALA A 85 5.93 9.28 16.59
C ALA A 85 6.84 8.13 17.03
N ALA A 86 6.29 6.96 17.34
CA ALA A 86 7.05 5.77 17.73
C ALA A 86 7.96 5.26 16.60
N ILE A 87 7.48 5.25 15.35
CA ILE A 87 8.30 4.88 14.18
C ILE A 87 9.50 5.83 14.06
N VAL A 88 9.28 7.15 14.18
CA VAL A 88 10.37 8.14 14.10
C VAL A 88 11.40 7.91 15.21
N ASP A 89 10.95 7.79 16.46
CA ASP A 89 11.84 7.61 17.62
C ASP A 89 12.65 6.31 17.53
N MET A 90 12.01 5.19 17.20
CA MET A 90 12.68 3.89 17.13
C MET A 90 13.62 3.78 15.93
N THR A 91 13.25 4.35 14.76
CA THR A 91 14.14 4.34 13.59
C THR A 91 15.36 5.24 13.78
N ASP A 92 15.21 6.40 14.40
CA ASP A 92 16.33 7.29 14.71
C ASP A 92 17.34 6.64 15.66
N ARG A 93 16.85 5.96 16.70
CA ARG A 93 17.70 5.20 17.64
C ARG A 93 18.42 4.05 16.96
N ALA A 94 17.72 3.29 16.12
CA ALA A 94 18.32 2.23 15.34
C ALA A 94 19.44 2.77 14.45
N ALA A 95 19.22 3.92 13.81
CA ALA A 95 20.22 4.60 13.02
C ALA A 95 21.41 5.09 13.85
N ALA A 96 21.20 5.59 15.08
CA ALA A 96 22.27 6.01 15.98
C ALA A 96 23.22 4.86 16.35
N ILE A 97 22.67 3.69 16.71
CA ILE A 97 23.48 2.49 17.03
C ILE A 97 24.28 2.05 15.81
N VAL A 98 23.64 1.96 14.64
CA VAL A 98 24.30 1.56 13.40
C VAL A 98 25.38 2.59 13.00
N SER A 99 25.10 3.88 13.10
CA SER A 99 26.09 4.92 12.77
C SER A 99 27.30 4.87 13.69
N ASN A 100 27.09 4.63 14.99
CA ASN A 100 28.17 4.49 15.96
C ASN A 100 29.07 3.30 15.64
N GLN A 101 28.48 2.14 15.30
CA GLN A 101 29.23 0.94 14.90
C GLN A 101 29.97 1.12 13.57
N LEU A 102 29.40 1.88 12.63
CA LEU A 102 30.03 2.20 11.35
C LEU A 102 31.05 3.36 11.46
N HIS A 103 31.19 3.98 12.63
CA HIS A 103 31.98 5.20 12.83
C HIS A 103 31.60 6.33 11.85
N THR A 104 30.31 6.43 11.55
CA THR A 104 29.74 7.47 10.69
C THR A 104 28.91 8.44 11.52
N GLY A 105 28.71 9.66 11.02
CA GLY A 105 27.79 10.59 11.66
C GLY A 105 26.36 10.07 11.59
N GLN A 106 25.61 10.16 12.68
CA GLN A 106 24.18 9.84 12.69
C GLN A 106 23.49 10.66 11.58
N PRO A 107 22.60 10.04 10.79
CA PRO A 107 21.83 10.72 9.76
C PRO A 107 20.93 11.80 10.39
N ALA A 108 21.51 12.98 10.55
CA ALA A 108 21.13 14.05 11.47
C ALA A 108 19.63 14.20 11.76
N THR A 109 19.24 13.93 13.00
CA THR A 109 18.07 14.53 13.67
C THR A 109 18.36 15.94 14.17
N TYR A 110 19.63 16.26 14.47
CA TYR A 110 20.06 17.58 14.94
C TYR A 110 21.33 18.04 14.23
N HIS A 111 21.22 18.93 13.24
CA HIS A 111 22.34 19.84 12.96
C HIS A 111 22.32 20.91 14.06
N GLY A 112 23.49 21.35 14.52
CA GLY A 112 23.69 22.29 15.64
C GLY A 112 23.10 23.71 15.49
N ARG A 113 21.94 23.87 14.85
CA ARG A 113 21.14 25.10 14.73
C ARG A 113 19.62 24.85 14.77
N GLY A 114 19.15 23.93 15.61
CA GLY A 114 17.81 23.98 16.22
C GLY A 114 16.56 23.81 15.34
N ILE A 115 16.65 23.49 14.04
CA ILE A 115 15.48 23.21 13.21
C ILE A 115 15.27 21.69 13.10
N PRO A 116 14.18 21.12 13.63
CA PRO A 116 13.87 19.71 13.47
C PRO A 116 13.67 19.39 11.98
N LYS A 117 14.32 18.34 11.47
CA LYS A 117 13.97 17.83 10.13
C LYS A 117 12.54 17.30 10.15
N HIS A 118 11.88 17.40 9.00
CA HIS A 118 10.55 16.83 8.82
C HIS A 118 10.58 15.33 9.19
N PRO A 119 9.67 14.80 10.03
CA PRO A 119 9.79 13.44 10.56
C PRO A 119 9.83 12.35 9.48
N GLU A 120 9.15 12.55 8.35
CA GLU A 120 9.23 11.66 7.18
C GLU A 120 10.65 11.49 6.65
N HIS A 121 11.41 12.59 6.60
CA HIS A 121 12.78 12.58 6.13
C HIS A 121 13.67 11.83 7.12
N THR A 122 13.47 12.03 8.42
CA THR A 122 14.17 11.29 9.47
C THR A 122 13.97 9.79 9.32
N VAL A 123 12.72 9.33 9.17
CA VAL A 123 12.41 7.90 8.97
C VAL A 123 13.08 7.37 7.71
N ARG A 124 12.98 8.09 6.58
CA ARG A 124 13.57 7.66 5.30
C ARG A 124 15.09 7.50 5.37
N VAL A 125 15.80 8.49 5.92
CA VAL A 125 17.27 8.43 5.99
C VAL A 125 17.73 7.41 7.03
N SER A 126 17.04 7.31 8.17
CA SER A 126 17.33 6.30 9.20
C SER A 126 17.16 4.89 8.66
N VAL A 127 16.05 4.61 7.97
CA VAL A 127 15.80 3.31 7.33
C VAL A 127 16.82 3.01 6.25
N ALA A 128 17.22 4.00 5.43
CA ALA A 128 18.24 3.79 4.40
C ALA A 128 19.62 3.40 4.97
N LEU A 129 19.94 3.84 6.20
CA LEU A 129 21.15 3.42 6.91
C LEU A 129 20.99 2.05 7.57
N VAL A 130 19.84 1.78 8.20
CA VAL A 130 19.60 0.55 8.98
C VAL A 130 19.37 -0.66 8.07
N GLU A 131 18.59 -0.54 6.98
CA GLU A 131 18.23 -1.64 6.08
C GLU A 131 19.45 -2.48 5.61
N PRO A 132 20.52 -1.90 5.04
CA PRO A 132 21.67 -2.68 4.61
C PRO A 132 22.50 -3.25 5.78
N ASN A 133 22.31 -2.75 6.99
CA ASN A 133 23.14 -3.04 8.17
C ASN A 133 22.37 -3.77 9.29
N ILE A 134 21.30 -4.49 8.97
CA ILE A 134 20.45 -5.18 9.96
C ILE A 134 21.23 -6.17 10.82
N ASN A 135 22.21 -6.88 10.24
CA ASN A 135 23.02 -7.83 11.00
C ASN A 135 23.91 -7.14 12.05
N LEU A 136 24.44 -5.95 11.74
CA LEU A 136 25.22 -5.14 12.69
C LEU A 136 24.32 -4.69 13.86
N LEU A 137 23.12 -4.19 13.55
CA LEU A 137 22.15 -3.83 14.57
C LEU A 137 21.73 -5.04 15.41
N ALA A 138 21.50 -6.21 14.81
CA ALA A 138 21.12 -7.42 15.54
C ALA A 138 22.16 -7.86 16.57
N GLN A 139 23.44 -7.62 16.27
CA GLN A 139 24.59 -7.95 17.12
C GLN A 139 24.95 -6.87 18.13
N ALA A 140 24.30 -5.70 18.06
CA ALA A 140 24.56 -4.61 18.98
C ALA A 140 24.30 -5.03 20.44
N PRO A 141 25.22 -4.69 21.37
CA PRO A 141 25.05 -5.00 22.78
C PRO A 141 23.82 -4.29 23.36
N ALA A 142 23.46 -4.66 24.59
CA ALA A 142 22.46 -3.92 25.34
C ALA A 142 23.02 -2.52 25.65
N GLU A 143 22.24 -1.49 25.30
CA GLU A 143 22.52 -0.12 25.69
C GLU A 143 21.35 0.43 26.50
N PRO A 144 21.62 1.27 27.52
CA PRO A 144 20.57 1.94 28.28
C PRO A 144 19.89 2.98 27.39
N MET A 145 18.59 2.80 27.15
CA MET A 145 17.79 3.72 26.32
C MET A 145 16.62 4.27 27.12
N LEU A 146 16.33 5.55 26.92
CA LEU A 146 15.09 6.17 27.39
C LEU A 146 13.94 5.70 26.50
N ILE A 147 13.15 4.75 26.97
CA ILE A 147 11.93 4.30 26.29
C ILE A 147 10.71 4.94 26.94
N TRP A 148 9.60 4.97 26.21
CA TRP A 148 8.31 5.29 26.83
C TRP A 148 8.03 4.27 27.93
N ALA A 149 7.83 4.75 29.16
CA ALA A 149 7.46 3.89 30.25
C ALA A 149 6.14 3.21 29.87
N LYS A 150 6.13 1.87 29.91
CA LYS A 150 4.89 1.16 29.68
C LYS A 150 3.87 1.63 30.72
N PRO A 151 2.59 1.77 30.35
CA PRO A 151 1.53 2.07 31.31
C PRO A 151 1.58 1.02 32.43
N ARG A 152 2.14 1.38 33.59
CA ARG A 152 2.19 0.51 34.75
C ARG A 152 0.96 0.80 35.56
N ARG A 153 0.12 -0.21 35.75
CA ARG A 153 -1.07 -0.09 36.60
C ARG A 153 -0.62 0.32 38.00
N CYS A 154 -1.18 1.42 38.49
CA CYS A 154 -0.97 1.82 39.88
C CYS A 154 -1.52 0.74 40.81
N HIS A 155 -1.04 0.70 42.04
CA HIS A 155 -1.36 -0.36 43.01
C HIS A 155 -2.89 -0.56 43.19
N ILE A 156 -3.67 0.52 43.10
CA ILE A 156 -5.13 0.51 43.20
C ILE A 156 -5.74 -0.30 42.05
N HIS A 157 -5.38 0.04 40.81
CA HIS A 157 -5.94 -0.62 39.63
C HIS A 157 -5.41 -2.05 39.45
N THR A 158 -4.17 -2.33 39.87
CA THR A 158 -3.65 -3.70 39.92
C THR A 158 -4.49 -4.58 40.84
N ARG A 159 -4.84 -4.10 42.04
CA ARG A 159 -5.75 -4.82 42.95
C ARG A 159 -7.15 -4.98 42.38
N LEU A 160 -7.66 -3.94 41.71
CA LEU A 160 -9.01 -3.95 41.13
C LEU A 160 -9.14 -4.96 39.99
N ILE A 161 -8.13 -5.05 39.13
CA ILE A 161 -8.06 -6.07 38.05
C ILE A 161 -7.93 -7.46 38.65
N ALA A 162 -7.00 -7.67 39.60
CA ALA A 162 -6.83 -8.97 40.26
C ALA A 162 -8.14 -9.46 40.91
N ALA A 163 -8.86 -8.59 41.64
CA ALA A 163 -10.14 -8.95 42.23
C ALA A 163 -11.25 -9.25 41.18
N ALA A 164 -11.14 -8.67 39.98
CA ALA A 164 -12.06 -8.97 38.89
C ALA A 164 -11.72 -10.31 38.21
N ASP A 165 -10.43 -10.65 38.09
CA ASP A 165 -9.95 -11.95 37.63
C ASP A 165 -10.31 -13.07 38.62
N ASP A 166 -10.13 -12.84 39.92
CA ASP A 166 -10.57 -13.76 40.98
C ASP A 166 -12.09 -14.03 40.89
N ALA A 167 -12.88 -13.00 40.60
CA ALA A 167 -14.32 -13.16 40.40
C ALA A 167 -14.67 -13.94 39.12
N LEU A 168 -13.83 -13.89 38.08
CA LEU A 168 -14.00 -14.69 36.87
C LEU A 168 -13.63 -16.16 37.10
N THR A 169 -12.53 -16.42 37.81
CA THR A 169 -12.11 -17.78 38.15
C THR A 169 -13.11 -18.48 39.09
N ALA A 170 -13.73 -17.73 40.01
CA ALA A 170 -14.75 -18.24 40.92
C ALA A 170 -16.15 -18.41 40.28
N ALA A 171 -16.36 -17.92 39.05
CA ALA A 171 -17.67 -17.99 38.39
C ALA A 171 -17.95 -19.39 37.84
N THR A 172 -18.92 -20.09 38.45
CA THR A 172 -19.31 -21.45 38.06
C THR A 172 -20.49 -21.51 37.10
N THR A 173 -21.23 -20.42 36.91
CA THR A 173 -22.42 -20.36 36.04
C THR A 173 -22.22 -19.39 34.87
N PRO A 174 -22.83 -19.63 33.69
CA PRO A 174 -22.67 -18.77 32.53
C PRO A 174 -23.03 -17.29 32.79
N ALA A 175 -24.07 -17.04 33.58
CA ALA A 175 -24.47 -15.68 33.96
C ALA A 175 -23.44 -15.01 34.89
N ALA A 176 -22.85 -15.76 35.83
CA ALA A 176 -21.78 -15.26 36.67
C ALA A 176 -20.52 -14.96 35.85
N THR A 177 -20.18 -15.82 34.88
CA THR A 177 -19.04 -15.65 33.98
C THR A 177 -19.20 -14.38 33.13
N GLU A 178 -20.38 -14.16 32.52
CA GLU A 178 -20.67 -12.93 31.75
C GLU A 178 -20.55 -11.67 32.63
N LYS A 179 -21.07 -11.72 33.85
CA LYS A 179 -20.97 -10.61 34.82
C LYS A 179 -19.51 -10.34 35.22
N ALA A 180 -18.70 -11.38 35.42
CA ALA A 180 -17.28 -11.26 35.72
C ALA A 180 -16.49 -10.67 34.54
N TYR A 181 -16.76 -11.09 33.30
CA TYR A 181 -16.19 -10.48 32.10
C TYR A 181 -16.50 -8.98 32.00
N LYS A 182 -17.77 -8.58 32.27
CA LYS A 182 -18.14 -7.16 32.31
C LYS A 182 -17.38 -6.40 33.41
N ARG A 183 -17.11 -7.05 34.55
CA ARG A 183 -16.35 -6.46 35.67
C ARG A 183 -14.88 -6.26 35.31
N ILE A 184 -14.24 -7.23 34.68
CA ILE A 184 -12.87 -7.12 34.15
C ILE A 184 -12.79 -6.01 33.10
N GLY A 185 -13.74 -5.98 32.15
CA GLY A 185 -13.81 -4.92 31.14
C GLY A 185 -13.92 -3.52 31.76
N ARG A 186 -14.77 -3.34 32.78
CA ARG A 186 -14.86 -2.09 33.54
C ARG A 186 -13.58 -1.77 34.30
N ALA A 187 -12.94 -2.75 34.92
CA ALA A 187 -11.67 -2.58 35.64
C ALA A 187 -10.57 -2.02 34.72
N HIS A 188 -10.44 -2.60 33.53
CA HIS A 188 -9.50 -2.10 32.52
C HIS A 188 -9.89 -0.73 31.98
N ALA A 189 -11.17 -0.46 31.77
CA ALA A 189 -11.64 0.85 31.31
C ALA A 189 -11.31 1.96 32.34
N ILE A 190 -11.59 1.73 33.62
CA ILE A 190 -11.25 2.66 34.70
C ILE A 190 -9.74 2.88 34.77
N ALA A 191 -8.96 1.79 34.70
CA ALA A 191 -7.51 1.87 34.69
C ALA A 191 -6.95 2.61 33.47
N GLY A 192 -7.67 2.59 32.34
CA GLY A 192 -7.32 3.34 31.13
C GLY A 192 -7.62 4.83 31.18
N VAL A 193 -8.35 5.32 32.19
CA VAL A 193 -8.60 6.76 32.43
C VAL A 193 -7.63 7.33 33.47
N CYS A 194 -6.92 6.48 34.22
CA CYS A 194 -5.99 6.90 35.25
C CYS A 194 -4.63 7.30 34.64
N ASP A 195 -4.21 8.54 34.88
CA ASP A 195 -2.94 9.10 34.39
C ASP A 195 -1.73 8.28 34.85
N ASP A 196 -1.66 7.94 36.14
CA ASP A 196 -0.60 7.08 36.69
C ASP A 196 -0.54 5.71 35.98
N CYS A 197 -1.71 5.14 35.68
CA CYS A 197 -1.81 3.85 35.00
C CYS A 197 -1.46 3.90 33.53
N ASN A 198 -1.67 5.06 32.90
CA ASN A 198 -1.33 5.31 31.51
C ASN A 198 0.14 5.73 31.35
N GLY A 199 0.89 5.82 32.45
CA GLY A 199 2.29 6.22 32.46
C GLY A 199 2.48 7.71 32.25
N TRP A 200 1.49 8.54 32.57
CA TRP A 200 1.61 10.00 32.58
C TRP A 200 2.11 10.46 33.95
N GLY A 201 3.22 11.19 33.98
CA GLY A 201 3.71 11.89 35.16
C GLY A 201 3.44 13.40 35.06
N ASN A 202 3.87 14.15 36.08
CA ASN A 202 3.68 15.61 36.16
C ASN A 202 4.24 16.40 34.97
N TYR A 203 5.18 15.80 34.21
CA TYR A 203 5.84 16.41 33.05
C TYR A 203 5.46 15.73 31.72
N GLY A 204 4.30 15.06 31.67
CA GLY A 204 3.84 14.32 30.49
C GLY A 204 4.12 12.83 30.60
N GLN A 205 4.06 12.11 29.47
CA GLN A 205 4.26 10.67 29.46
C GLN A 205 5.68 10.31 29.93
N ALA A 206 5.76 9.51 30.99
CA ALA A 206 7.00 9.14 31.67
C ALA A 206 7.89 8.32 30.74
N ARG A 207 9.20 8.52 30.89
CA ARG A 207 10.23 7.72 30.24
C ARG A 207 10.98 6.92 31.30
N GLU A 208 11.25 5.65 31.00
CA GLU A 208 12.09 4.81 31.84
C GLU A 208 13.38 4.46 31.09
N GLN A 209 14.48 4.36 31.83
CA GLN A 209 15.71 3.79 31.29
C GLN A 209 15.55 2.27 31.24
N ALA A 210 15.67 1.69 30.06
CA ALA A 210 15.62 0.25 29.86
C ALA A 210 16.80 -0.22 29.01
N GLU A 211 17.36 -1.37 29.38
CA GLU A 211 18.39 -2.04 28.61
C GLU A 211 17.78 -2.65 27.33
N MET A 212 18.10 -2.04 26.18
CA MET A 212 17.67 -2.50 24.87
C MET A 212 18.86 -2.99 24.05
N THR A 213 18.85 -4.30 23.78
CA THR A 213 19.72 -4.92 22.76
C THR A 213 19.23 -4.54 21.36
N GLY A 214 20.10 -4.47 20.37
CA GLY A 214 19.68 -4.15 19.01
C GLY A 214 18.72 -5.19 18.40
N ALA A 215 18.81 -6.47 18.78
CA ALA A 215 17.82 -7.49 18.40
C ALA A 215 16.38 -7.17 18.88
N LYS A 216 16.23 -6.67 20.12
CA LYS A 216 14.93 -6.20 20.64
C LYS A 216 14.42 -4.99 19.87
N LEU A 217 15.31 -4.06 19.52
CA LEU A 217 14.95 -2.88 18.73
C LEU A 217 14.46 -3.26 17.33
N LEU A 218 15.08 -4.25 16.68
CA LEU A 218 14.61 -4.78 15.40
C LEU A 218 13.20 -5.40 15.52
N LEU A 219 12.94 -6.16 16.57
CA LEU A 219 11.61 -6.74 16.81
C LEU A 219 10.56 -5.65 17.08
N GLU A 220 10.90 -4.61 17.83
CA GLU A 220 10.00 -3.47 18.07
C GLU A 220 9.66 -2.74 16.75
N LEU A 221 10.64 -2.56 15.85
CA LEU A 221 10.39 -1.99 14.52
C LEU A 221 9.44 -2.86 13.67
N VAL A 222 9.57 -4.18 13.76
CA VAL A 222 8.64 -5.13 13.09
C VAL A 222 7.24 -5.03 13.71
N ASP A 223 7.14 -4.91 15.03
CA ASP A 223 5.86 -4.77 15.71
C ASP A 223 5.19 -3.44 15.35
N LEU A 224 5.94 -2.34 15.26
CA LEU A 224 5.43 -1.06 14.78
C LEU A 224 4.95 -1.14 13.33
N HIS A 225 5.67 -1.86 12.46
CA HIS A 225 5.22 -2.15 11.08
C HIS A 225 3.89 -2.91 11.10
N ASN A 226 3.79 -4.00 11.87
CA ASN A 226 2.58 -4.82 11.95
C ASN A 226 1.39 -4.04 12.52
N GLN A 227 1.60 -3.25 13.57
CA GLN A 227 0.58 -2.39 14.17
C GLN A 227 0.11 -1.31 13.18
N SER A 228 1.04 -0.68 12.46
CA SER A 228 0.71 0.31 11.43
C SER A 228 -0.14 -0.31 10.33
N ARG A 229 0.22 -1.51 9.87
CA ARG A 229 -0.58 -2.25 8.88
C ARG A 229 -1.96 -2.62 9.41
N ALA A 230 -2.07 -3.01 10.68
CA ALA A 230 -3.35 -3.31 11.30
C ALA A 230 -4.26 -2.07 11.37
N GLU A 231 -3.70 -0.92 11.77
CA GLU A 231 -4.44 0.36 11.84
C GLU A 231 -4.83 0.92 10.47
N LEU A 232 -4.04 0.64 9.43
CA LEU A 232 -4.36 0.95 8.05
C LEU A 232 -5.34 -0.07 7.42
N GLY A 233 -5.69 -1.14 8.13
CA GLY A 233 -6.59 -2.19 7.64
C GLY A 233 -5.96 -3.17 6.66
N HIS A 234 -4.63 -3.15 6.47
CA HIS A 234 -3.90 -4.04 5.56
C HIS A 234 -3.77 -5.48 6.07
N THR A 235 -4.09 -5.73 7.33
CA THR A 235 -4.13 -7.09 7.91
C THR A 235 -5.49 -7.75 7.75
N ARG A 236 -6.48 -7.04 7.21
CA ARG A 236 -7.78 -7.64 6.87
C ARG A 236 -7.59 -8.65 5.75
N LEU A 237 -8.32 -9.76 5.81
CA LEU A 237 -8.36 -10.74 4.75
C LEU A 237 -8.75 -10.02 3.43
N ARG A 238 -8.03 -10.26 2.34
CA ARG A 238 -8.31 -9.64 1.04
C ARG A 238 -8.82 -10.71 0.09
N HIS A 239 -10.08 -10.58 -0.33
CA HIS A 239 -10.70 -11.42 -1.34
C HIS A 239 -10.17 -11.01 -2.70
N THR A 240 -9.36 -11.86 -3.33
CA THR A 240 -8.84 -11.62 -4.68
C THR A 240 -9.84 -12.05 -5.73
N TYR A 241 -10.10 -11.20 -6.72
CA TYR A 241 -10.96 -11.56 -7.85
C TYR A 241 -10.15 -12.28 -8.94
N PRO A 242 -10.76 -13.23 -9.67
CA PRO A 242 -10.07 -13.99 -10.71
C PRO A 242 -9.71 -13.12 -11.93
N MET A 243 -10.50 -12.09 -12.19
CA MET A 243 -10.28 -11.19 -13.32
C MET A 243 -9.18 -10.18 -12.98
N PRO A 244 -8.34 -9.78 -13.96
CA PRO A 244 -7.31 -8.77 -13.73
C PRO A 244 -7.92 -7.36 -13.68
N CYS A 245 -7.10 -6.39 -13.31
CA CYS A 245 -7.41 -4.97 -13.34
C CYS A 245 -7.69 -4.51 -14.79
N PRO A 246 -8.86 -3.91 -15.07
CA PRO A 246 -9.21 -3.42 -16.41
C PRO A 246 -8.23 -2.37 -16.96
N ARG A 247 -7.52 -1.67 -16.08
CA ARG A 247 -6.64 -0.56 -16.45
C ARG A 247 -5.18 -0.97 -16.65
N CYS A 248 -4.66 -1.90 -15.85
CA CYS A 248 -3.24 -2.23 -15.86
C CYS A 248 -2.92 -3.73 -15.87
N GLY A 249 -3.93 -4.61 -15.88
CA GLY A 249 -3.74 -6.05 -15.88
C GLY A 249 -3.28 -6.66 -14.55
N ALA A 250 -2.96 -5.87 -13.53
CA ALA A 250 -2.56 -6.37 -12.21
C ALA A 250 -3.72 -7.08 -11.48
N ARG A 251 -3.40 -7.80 -10.41
CA ARG A 251 -4.42 -8.42 -9.55
C ARG A 251 -5.29 -7.35 -8.89
N VAL A 252 -6.55 -7.69 -8.65
CA VAL A 252 -7.51 -6.86 -7.92
C VAL A 252 -8.06 -7.61 -6.73
N GLY A 253 -8.38 -6.89 -5.66
CA GLY A 253 -8.94 -7.47 -4.47
C GLY A 253 -9.82 -6.51 -3.67
N ARG A 254 -10.63 -7.10 -2.81
CA ARG A 254 -11.50 -6.41 -1.85
C ARG A 254 -11.09 -6.81 -0.45
N ASP A 255 -10.80 -5.81 0.38
CA ASP A 255 -10.50 -6.06 1.79
C ASP A 255 -11.79 -6.44 2.54
N ASP A 256 -11.71 -7.37 3.49
CA ASP A 256 -12.87 -7.92 4.18
C ASP A 256 -13.63 -6.81 4.93
N GLY A 257 -14.96 -6.80 4.76
CA GLY A 257 -15.83 -5.73 5.27
C GLY A 257 -15.82 -4.41 4.49
N GLN A 258 -15.11 -4.31 3.35
CA GLN A 258 -15.20 -3.18 2.43
C GLN A 258 -16.03 -3.54 1.19
N THR A 259 -16.70 -2.55 0.59
CA THR A 259 -17.47 -2.72 -0.66
C THR A 259 -16.69 -2.28 -1.91
N ILE A 260 -15.50 -1.69 -1.71
CA ILE A 260 -14.66 -1.15 -2.78
C ILE A 260 -13.60 -2.17 -3.18
N ILE A 261 -13.55 -2.49 -4.46
CA ILE A 261 -12.51 -3.31 -5.08
C ILE A 261 -11.36 -2.39 -5.49
N THR A 262 -10.13 -2.74 -5.11
CA THR A 262 -8.95 -1.93 -5.42
C THR A 262 -7.92 -2.75 -6.21
N CYS A 263 -7.20 -2.07 -7.10
CA CYS A 263 -6.03 -2.66 -7.77
C CYS A 263 -4.88 -2.88 -6.78
N ASP A 264 -4.24 -4.05 -6.86
CA ASP A 264 -3.08 -4.39 -6.03
C ASP A 264 -1.85 -3.56 -6.40
N ASN A 265 -1.76 -3.08 -7.65
CA ASN A 265 -0.71 -2.15 -8.07
C ASN A 265 -1.03 -0.72 -7.61
N ARG A 266 -0.83 -0.48 -6.31
CA ARG A 266 -1.07 0.80 -5.65
C ARG A 266 -0.06 1.89 -6.01
N ASP A 267 1.09 1.54 -6.57
CA ASP A 267 2.09 2.57 -6.91
C ASP A 267 1.79 3.24 -8.25
N THR A 268 1.33 2.47 -9.25
CA THR A 268 1.09 3.01 -10.60
C THR A 268 -0.38 3.16 -10.95
N CYS A 269 -1.25 2.21 -10.59
CA CYS A 269 -2.62 2.17 -11.10
C CYS A 269 -3.61 2.91 -10.20
N ARG A 270 -3.56 2.65 -8.89
CA ARG A 270 -4.43 3.25 -7.84
C ARG A 270 -5.93 3.26 -8.15
N ALA A 271 -6.38 2.41 -9.07
CA ALA A 271 -7.77 2.40 -9.49
C ALA A 271 -8.62 1.60 -8.50
N SER A 272 -9.83 2.10 -8.28
CA SER A 272 -10.81 1.55 -7.36
C SER A 272 -12.18 1.57 -8.02
N TRP A 273 -12.97 0.54 -7.77
CA TRP A 273 -14.31 0.37 -8.34
C TRP A 273 -15.27 -0.14 -7.27
N THR A 274 -16.55 0.16 -7.44
CA THR A 274 -17.59 -0.62 -6.77
C THR A 274 -17.66 -2.03 -7.39
N GLU A 275 -18.24 -2.99 -6.67
CA GLU A 275 -18.41 -4.36 -7.17
C GLU A 275 -19.19 -4.41 -8.49
N ARG A 276 -20.25 -3.60 -8.63
CA ARG A 276 -21.05 -3.50 -9.85
C ARG A 276 -20.25 -2.95 -11.03
N GLU A 277 -19.47 -1.88 -10.82
CA GLU A 277 -18.62 -1.29 -11.86
C GLU A 277 -17.53 -2.26 -12.30
N TYR A 278 -16.91 -2.96 -11.35
CA TYR A 278 -15.88 -3.94 -11.64
C TYR A 278 -16.43 -5.12 -12.45
N GLN A 279 -17.59 -5.68 -12.06
CA GLN A 279 -18.25 -6.76 -12.79
C GLN A 279 -18.62 -6.32 -14.22
N PHE A 280 -19.11 -5.09 -14.38
CA PHE A 280 -19.43 -4.53 -15.70
C PHE A 280 -18.18 -4.41 -16.58
N LEU A 281 -17.09 -3.82 -16.07
CA LEU A 281 -15.83 -3.66 -16.81
C LEU A 281 -15.17 -5.01 -17.12
N ALA A 282 -15.16 -5.93 -16.16
CA ALA A 282 -14.65 -7.28 -16.36
C ALA A 282 -15.46 -8.03 -17.43
N GLY A 283 -16.78 -7.85 -17.45
CA GLY A 283 -17.67 -8.42 -18.45
C GLY A 283 -17.47 -7.84 -19.86
N LEU A 284 -17.03 -6.59 -19.98
CA LEU A 284 -16.70 -5.98 -21.27
C LEU A 284 -15.43 -6.63 -21.87
N ILE A 285 -14.39 -6.79 -21.05
CA ILE A 285 -13.11 -7.36 -21.47
C ILE A 285 -13.25 -8.83 -21.90
N THR A 286 -14.10 -9.62 -21.21
CA THR A 286 -14.34 -11.01 -21.60
C THR A 286 -15.10 -11.11 -22.91
N ARG A 287 -16.06 -10.22 -23.17
CA ARG A 287 -16.80 -10.18 -24.44
C ARG A 287 -15.92 -9.81 -25.61
N GLU A 288 -15.14 -8.74 -25.50
CA GLU A 288 -14.23 -8.33 -26.59
C GLU A 288 -13.22 -9.43 -26.94
N ARG A 289 -12.70 -10.14 -25.94
CA ARG A 289 -11.77 -11.25 -26.19
C ARG A 289 -12.45 -12.42 -26.91
N LEU A 290 -13.67 -12.76 -26.50
CA LEU A 290 -14.46 -13.82 -27.13
C LEU A 290 -14.84 -13.44 -28.57
N ASP A 291 -15.26 -12.19 -28.80
CA ASP A 291 -15.55 -11.66 -30.13
C ASP A 291 -14.31 -11.68 -31.03
N MET A 292 -13.14 -11.32 -30.50
CA MET A 292 -11.86 -11.41 -31.22
C MET A 292 -11.44 -12.84 -31.55
N GLU A 293 -11.71 -13.81 -30.66
CA GLU A 293 -11.42 -15.22 -30.92
C GLU A 293 -12.37 -15.81 -31.98
N ILE A 294 -13.66 -15.46 -31.93
CA ILE A 294 -14.65 -15.83 -32.94
C ILE A 294 -14.29 -15.21 -34.30
N LEU A 295 -13.94 -13.92 -34.34
CA LEU A 295 -13.53 -13.26 -35.57
C LEU A 295 -12.28 -13.90 -36.18
N LYS A 296 -11.28 -14.27 -35.35
CA LYS A 296 -10.09 -15.01 -35.83
C LYS A 296 -10.47 -16.35 -36.46
N TRP A 297 -11.38 -17.09 -35.84
CA TRP A 297 -11.83 -18.36 -36.37
C TRP A 297 -12.60 -18.20 -37.70
N LEU A 298 -13.57 -17.27 -37.76
CA LEU A 298 -14.33 -16.98 -38.97
C LEU A 298 -13.44 -16.53 -40.13
N LEU A 299 -12.44 -15.71 -39.83
CA LEU A 299 -11.49 -15.21 -40.82
C LEU A 299 -10.54 -16.32 -41.29
N ALA A 300 -10.10 -17.22 -40.41
CA ALA A 300 -9.33 -18.40 -40.79
C ALA A 300 -10.15 -19.35 -41.67
N GLU A 301 -11.43 -19.58 -41.34
CA GLU A 301 -12.32 -20.40 -42.15
C GLU A 301 -12.55 -19.79 -43.54
N ALA A 302 -12.80 -18.48 -43.61
CA ALA A 302 -12.96 -17.76 -44.87
C ALA A 302 -11.71 -17.91 -45.76
N TYR A 303 -10.51 -17.78 -45.18
CA TYR A 303 -9.27 -17.98 -45.93
C TYR A 303 -9.06 -19.43 -46.38
N ALA A 304 -9.40 -20.42 -45.55
CA ALA A 304 -9.32 -21.82 -45.96
C ALA A 304 -10.23 -22.13 -47.16
N ARG A 305 -11.42 -21.54 -47.21
CA ARG A 305 -12.34 -21.66 -48.35
C ARG A 305 -11.77 -20.99 -49.61
N LEU A 306 -11.17 -19.80 -49.47
CA LEU A 306 -10.50 -19.12 -50.57
C LEU A 306 -9.30 -19.92 -51.10
N ASP A 307 -8.53 -20.56 -50.22
CA ASP A 307 -7.40 -21.41 -50.63
C ASP A 307 -7.83 -22.65 -51.40
N ASP A 308 -8.92 -23.31 -51.00
CA ASP A 308 -9.47 -24.45 -51.74
C ASP A 308 -9.91 -24.03 -53.14
N VAL A 309 -10.56 -22.86 -53.27
CA VAL A 309 -10.93 -22.28 -54.56
C VAL A 309 -9.68 -21.99 -55.40
N GLN A 310 -8.66 -21.35 -54.83
CA GLN A 310 -7.41 -21.05 -55.54
C GLN A 310 -6.68 -22.32 -55.98
N ALA A 311 -6.66 -23.37 -55.15
CA ALA A 311 -6.08 -24.66 -55.48
C ALA A 311 -6.82 -25.36 -56.62
N ARG A 312 -8.15 -25.26 -56.66
CA ARG A 312 -8.97 -25.77 -57.77
C ARG A 312 -8.73 -25.00 -59.07
N ILE A 313 -8.65 -23.68 -59.02
CA ILE A 313 -8.28 -22.85 -60.19
C ILE A 313 -6.91 -23.27 -60.71
N SER A 314 -5.94 -23.46 -59.82
CA SER A 314 -4.56 -23.80 -60.19
C SER A 314 -4.45 -25.17 -60.88
N LYS A 315 -5.44 -26.06 -60.68
CA LYS A 315 -5.52 -27.36 -61.37
C LYS A 315 -6.12 -27.26 -62.77
N ILE A 316 -6.83 -26.17 -63.11
CA ILE A 316 -7.37 -25.95 -64.45
C ILE A 316 -6.19 -25.50 -65.33
N THR A 317 -5.67 -26.42 -66.13
CA THR A 317 -4.56 -26.11 -67.05
C THR A 317 -5.08 -25.58 -68.38
N ALA A 318 -4.20 -24.94 -69.15
CA ALA A 318 -4.51 -24.50 -70.52
C ALA A 318 -4.88 -25.67 -71.48
N ALA A 319 -4.60 -26.92 -71.09
CA ALA A 319 -5.03 -28.11 -71.82
C ALA A 319 -6.47 -28.51 -71.46
N ASP A 320 -6.91 -28.34 -70.21
CA ASP A 320 -8.25 -28.68 -69.74
C ASP A 320 -9.33 -27.72 -70.27
N THR A 321 -8.94 -26.48 -70.58
CA THR A 321 -9.76 -25.47 -71.27
C THR A 321 -10.23 -25.92 -72.66
N ALA A 322 -9.55 -26.87 -73.32
CA ALA A 322 -9.97 -27.42 -74.60
C ALA A 322 -11.06 -28.51 -74.48
N THR A 323 -11.17 -29.15 -73.32
CA THR A 323 -12.16 -30.21 -73.01
C THR A 323 -13.46 -29.70 -72.38
N LEU A 324 -13.46 -28.48 -71.82
CA LEU A 324 -14.68 -27.79 -71.39
C LEU A 324 -15.40 -27.27 -72.63
N THR A 325 -16.48 -27.96 -73.00
CA THR A 325 -17.11 -28.07 -74.33
C THR A 325 -17.68 -26.78 -74.97
N LEU A 326 -17.41 -25.60 -74.43
CA LEU A 326 -17.68 -24.32 -75.07
C LEU A 326 -16.40 -23.48 -75.08
N PRO A 327 -15.85 -23.12 -76.26
CA PRO A 327 -14.66 -22.29 -76.35
C PRO A 327 -14.88 -20.98 -75.58
N GLY A 328 -14.04 -20.73 -74.56
CA GLY A 328 -14.07 -19.53 -73.72
C GLY A 328 -14.84 -19.65 -72.39
N ALA A 329 -15.63 -20.70 -72.15
CA ALA A 329 -16.41 -20.82 -70.90
C ALA A 329 -15.52 -20.95 -69.64
N ALA A 330 -14.42 -21.70 -69.74
CA ALA A 330 -13.45 -21.84 -68.67
C ALA A 330 -12.70 -20.53 -68.37
N GLU A 331 -12.44 -19.72 -69.40
CA GLU A 331 -11.79 -18.41 -69.26
C GLU A 331 -12.69 -17.42 -68.52
N ILE A 332 -14.00 -17.40 -68.83
CA ILE A 332 -15.00 -16.58 -68.13
C ILE A 332 -15.11 -16.99 -66.65
N ILE A 333 -15.11 -18.28 -66.35
CA ILE A 333 -15.18 -18.78 -64.96
C ILE A 333 -13.90 -18.40 -64.19
N VAL A 334 -12.72 -18.62 -64.78
CA VAL A 334 -11.45 -18.26 -64.15
C VAL A 334 -11.35 -16.76 -63.92
N GLU A 335 -11.79 -15.94 -64.88
CA GLU A 335 -11.78 -14.48 -64.75
C GLU A 335 -12.76 -14.00 -63.67
N ALA A 336 -13.99 -14.53 -63.64
CA ALA A 336 -14.97 -14.18 -62.61
C ALA A 336 -14.48 -14.55 -61.20
N VAL A 337 -13.83 -15.71 -61.04
CA VAL A 337 -13.27 -16.11 -59.75
C VAL A 337 -12.04 -15.27 -59.40
N ARG A 338 -11.14 -14.99 -60.37
CA ARG A 338 -10.01 -14.08 -60.14
C ARG A 338 -10.48 -12.71 -59.67
N GLN A 339 -11.50 -12.14 -60.30
CA GLN A 339 -12.11 -10.87 -59.88
C GLN A 339 -12.68 -10.95 -58.46
N ALA A 340 -13.37 -12.04 -58.12
CA ALA A 340 -13.91 -12.23 -56.77
C ALA A 340 -12.81 -12.41 -55.70
N THR A 341 -11.65 -12.96 -56.08
CA THR A 341 -10.49 -13.12 -55.19
C THR A 341 -9.54 -11.92 -55.20
N ASN A 342 -9.74 -10.95 -56.08
CA ASN A 342 -8.83 -9.82 -56.25
C ASN A 342 -8.79 -8.96 -54.99
N GLY A 343 -7.59 -8.69 -54.47
CA GLY A 343 -7.36 -7.96 -53.22
C GLY A 343 -7.23 -8.83 -51.97
N HIS A 344 -7.50 -10.14 -52.04
CA HIS A 344 -7.16 -11.07 -50.97
C HIS A 344 -5.73 -11.57 -51.10
N GLN A 345 -4.99 -11.59 -49.98
CA GLN A 345 -3.62 -12.14 -49.96
C GLN A 345 -3.64 -13.62 -50.33
N THR A 346 -2.72 -14.07 -51.18
CA THR A 346 -2.59 -15.49 -51.53
C THR A 346 -2.05 -16.31 -50.34
N PRO A 347 -2.27 -17.64 -50.27
CA PRO A 347 -1.70 -18.45 -49.19
C PRO A 347 -0.17 -18.34 -49.06
N ALA A 348 0.54 -18.13 -50.17
CA ALA A 348 1.98 -17.86 -50.15
C ALA A 348 2.31 -16.50 -49.51
N GLU A 349 1.52 -15.46 -49.78
CA GLU A 349 1.68 -14.13 -49.19
C GLU A 349 1.33 -14.10 -47.69
N ARG A 350 0.42 -14.97 -47.23
CA ARG A 350 0.03 -15.09 -45.81
C ARG A 350 0.96 -15.96 -44.98
N ALA A 351 1.96 -16.61 -45.58
CA ALA A 351 2.94 -17.41 -44.85
C ALA A 351 3.83 -16.51 -43.97
N ILE A 352 3.49 -16.41 -42.67
CA ILE A 352 4.24 -15.61 -41.69
C ILE A 352 5.59 -16.28 -41.36
N ALA A 353 5.65 -17.61 -41.43
CA ALA A 353 6.87 -18.38 -41.25
C ALA A 353 7.73 -18.31 -42.53
N THR A 354 8.49 -17.23 -42.67
CA THR A 354 9.62 -17.16 -43.60
C THR A 354 10.90 -17.62 -42.93
N ASP A 355 11.96 -17.82 -43.70
CA ASP A 355 13.32 -17.88 -43.19
C ASP A 355 13.58 -16.72 -42.20
N ARG A 356 14.28 -17.05 -41.10
CA ARG A 356 14.71 -16.16 -40.03
C ARG A 356 15.28 -14.84 -40.57
N LYS A 357 16.05 -14.88 -41.66
CA LYS A 357 16.63 -13.68 -42.28
C LYS A 357 15.57 -12.70 -42.79
N ALA A 358 14.59 -13.19 -43.55
CA ALA A 358 13.49 -12.38 -44.10
C ALA A 358 12.58 -11.81 -42.99
N THR A 359 12.42 -12.53 -41.88
CA THR A 359 11.68 -12.04 -40.70
C THR A 359 12.43 -10.89 -40.02
N GLN A 360 13.75 -10.99 -39.89
CA GLN A 360 14.59 -9.96 -39.29
C GLN A 360 14.63 -8.67 -40.12
N GLU A 361 14.65 -8.79 -41.45
CA GLU A 361 14.60 -7.65 -42.37
C GLU A 361 13.26 -6.91 -42.32
N ARG A 362 12.12 -7.62 -42.23
CA ARG A 362 10.79 -7.02 -42.03
C ARG A 362 10.68 -6.27 -40.70
N GLN A 363 11.11 -6.90 -39.60
CA GLN A 363 11.14 -6.25 -38.28
C GLN A 363 11.94 -4.94 -38.32
N THR A 364 13.11 -4.96 -38.95
CA THR A 364 13.98 -3.79 -39.07
C THR A 364 13.36 -2.69 -39.94
N ALA A 365 12.58 -3.05 -40.97
CA ALA A 365 11.85 -2.11 -41.80
C ALA A 365 10.67 -1.47 -41.05
N ASP A 366 9.91 -2.27 -40.30
CA ASP A 366 8.77 -1.81 -39.49
C ASP A 366 9.24 -0.91 -38.33
N ASP A 367 10.35 -1.26 -37.66
CA ASP A 367 10.96 -0.42 -36.64
C ASP A 367 11.52 0.88 -37.26
N ASN A 368 12.11 0.83 -38.46
CA ASN A 368 12.52 2.05 -39.14
C ASN A 368 11.32 2.91 -39.61
N TRP A 369 10.18 2.30 -39.93
CA TRP A 369 8.98 3.02 -40.36
C TRP A 369 8.23 3.64 -39.18
N ALA A 370 8.02 2.89 -38.10
CA ALA A 370 7.27 3.30 -36.93
C ALA A 370 7.90 4.50 -36.20
N TRP A 371 9.23 4.59 -36.18
CA TRP A 371 9.95 5.55 -35.34
C TRP A 371 10.58 6.73 -36.09
N ARG A 372 10.40 6.85 -37.41
CA ARG A 372 10.99 7.96 -38.22
C ARG A 372 10.26 9.29 -38.14
N ASN A 373 8.98 9.31 -37.76
CA ASN A 373 8.15 10.53 -37.74
C ASN A 373 7.70 10.97 -36.33
N GLU A 374 8.03 10.23 -35.28
CA GLU A 374 7.66 10.66 -33.92
C GLU A 374 8.58 11.78 -33.46
N THR A 375 7.99 12.94 -33.20
CA THR A 375 8.70 14.06 -32.59
C THR A 375 9.13 13.61 -31.18
N PRO A 376 10.41 13.77 -30.79
CA PRO A 376 10.89 13.35 -29.48
C PRO A 376 9.97 13.86 -28.39
N TYR A 377 9.52 12.96 -27.50
CA TYR A 377 8.54 13.27 -26.47
C TYR A 377 8.92 14.54 -25.71
N ARG A 378 8.07 15.57 -25.82
CA ARG A 378 8.19 16.80 -25.02
C ARG A 378 7.13 16.77 -23.92
N PRO A 379 7.53 16.83 -22.64
CA PRO A 379 6.58 16.78 -21.53
C PRO A 379 5.58 17.94 -21.63
N PRO A 380 4.28 17.69 -21.35
CA PRO A 380 3.23 18.69 -21.55
C PRO A 380 3.39 19.88 -20.60
N LYS A 381 3.27 21.10 -21.12
CA LYS A 381 3.26 22.33 -20.31
C LYS A 381 2.07 22.31 -19.35
N ARG A 382 2.34 22.42 -18.05
CA ARG A 382 1.31 22.41 -16.99
C ARG A 382 0.37 23.61 -17.18
N LYS A 383 -0.94 23.35 -17.29
CA LYS A 383 -1.95 24.42 -17.31
C LYS A 383 -1.99 25.12 -15.95
N PRO A 384 -2.01 26.46 -15.91
CA PRO A 384 -2.18 27.20 -14.66
C PRO A 384 -3.54 26.85 -14.05
N ARG A 385 -3.55 26.53 -12.76
CA ARG A 385 -4.76 26.15 -12.02
C ARG A 385 -5.71 27.35 -11.95
N LYS A 386 -6.97 27.16 -12.37
CA LYS A 386 -8.04 28.11 -12.09
C LYS A 386 -8.29 28.16 -10.58
N ALA A 387 -8.22 29.35 -10.00
CA ALA A 387 -8.54 29.59 -8.59
C ALA A 387 -9.98 29.13 -8.30
N THR A 388 -10.12 28.20 -7.36
CA THR A 388 -11.37 27.46 -7.10
C THR A 388 -12.23 28.11 -6.01
N ARG A 389 -11.85 29.31 -5.55
CA ARG A 389 -12.68 30.13 -4.66
C ARG A 389 -12.96 31.46 -5.35
N GLN A 390 -14.25 31.79 -5.44
CA GLN A 390 -14.63 33.20 -5.59
C GLN A 390 -14.05 33.95 -4.39
N ALA A 391 -13.39 35.08 -4.64
CA ALA A 391 -12.97 35.98 -3.57
C ALA A 391 -14.18 36.22 -2.68
N GLY A 392 -14.04 36.00 -1.38
CA GLY A 392 -15.10 36.32 -0.43
C GLY A 392 -15.48 37.81 -0.56
N PRO A 393 -16.65 38.21 -0.05
CA PRO A 393 -17.04 39.60 -0.06
C PRO A 393 -15.92 40.46 0.57
N PRO A 394 -15.71 41.69 0.07
CA PRO A 394 -14.70 42.58 0.61
C PRO A 394 -14.91 42.69 2.11
N ILE A 395 -13.84 42.48 2.87
CA ILE A 395 -13.81 42.66 4.32
C ILE A 395 -14.42 44.04 4.58
N GLU A 396 -15.55 44.09 5.30
CA GLU A 396 -16.16 45.34 5.73
C GLU A 396 -15.11 46.20 6.43
N GLU A 397 -15.14 47.50 6.10
CA GLU A 397 -14.13 48.49 6.46
C GLU A 397 -13.70 48.36 7.92
N LEU A 398 -12.39 48.14 8.11
CA LEU A 398 -11.71 48.39 9.37
C LEU A 398 -12.14 49.78 9.85
N VAL A 399 -12.89 49.81 10.95
CA VAL A 399 -13.32 51.07 11.58
C VAL A 399 -12.08 51.91 11.82
N ASN A 400 -12.10 53.14 11.29
CA ASN A 400 -11.01 54.07 11.36
C ASN A 400 -10.68 54.34 12.86
N PRO A 401 -9.44 54.12 13.33
CA PRO A 401 -9.09 54.14 14.76
C PRO A 401 -9.36 55.49 15.44
N GLU A 402 -9.56 56.57 14.69
CA GLU A 402 -9.92 57.90 15.21
C GLU A 402 -11.38 57.99 15.72
N GLN A 403 -12.25 57.05 15.35
CA GLN A 403 -13.66 57.01 15.80
C GLN A 403 -13.91 56.13 17.03
N ALA A 404 -12.88 55.45 17.53
CA ALA A 404 -12.95 54.56 18.69
C ALA A 404 -12.66 55.32 20.00
N THR A 405 -13.60 56.11 20.50
CA THR A 405 -13.37 56.99 21.66
C THR A 405 -13.41 56.33 23.04
N ASN A 406 -13.80 55.06 23.16
CA ASN A 406 -13.90 54.39 24.47
C ASN A 406 -13.22 53.01 24.45
N ALA A 407 -11.95 52.96 24.86
CA ALA A 407 -11.30 51.70 25.23
C ALA A 407 -11.89 51.19 26.55
N CYS A 408 -12.23 49.91 26.63
CA CYS A 408 -12.73 49.33 27.87
C CYS A 408 -11.63 49.36 28.95
N GLN A 409 -11.90 49.96 30.12
CA GLN A 409 -10.90 50.11 31.19
C GLN A 409 -10.42 48.78 31.80
N GLN A 410 -11.19 47.69 31.68
CA GLN A 410 -10.82 46.39 32.26
C GLN A 410 -9.87 45.59 31.36
N CYS A 411 -10.06 45.64 30.04
CA CYS A 411 -9.34 44.79 29.10
C CYS A 411 -8.53 45.57 28.06
N ASN A 412 -8.61 46.90 28.06
CA ASN A 412 -7.87 47.82 27.21
C ASN A 412 -8.03 47.56 25.69
N LEU A 413 -9.17 46.96 25.31
CA LEU A 413 -9.56 46.68 23.92
C LEU A 413 -10.83 47.47 23.57
N VAL A 414 -10.98 47.82 22.29
CA VAL A 414 -12.15 48.51 21.76
C VAL A 414 -13.16 47.47 21.26
N HIS A 415 -14.29 47.33 21.94
CA HIS A 415 -15.38 46.43 21.55
C HIS A 415 -16.74 47.07 21.83
N ARG A 416 -17.78 46.64 21.11
CA ARG A 416 -19.16 47.18 21.20
C ARG A 416 -20.05 46.52 22.28
N GLY A 417 -19.49 45.90 23.32
CA GLY A 417 -20.25 45.15 24.33
C GLY A 417 -19.59 45.11 25.71
N GLU A 418 -20.22 44.46 26.70
CA GLU A 418 -19.66 44.26 28.05
C GLU A 418 -18.41 43.37 27.98
N CYS A 419 -17.34 43.72 28.72
CA CYS A 419 -16.12 42.90 28.76
C CYS A 419 -16.40 41.67 29.65
N ALA A 420 -16.32 40.47 29.06
CA ALA A 420 -16.63 39.19 29.71
C ALA A 420 -15.41 38.55 30.35
#